data_AF-A0A2G5WR63-F1
#
_entry.id   AF-A0A2G5WR63-F1
#
_cell.length_a   1.000
_cell.length_b   1.000
_cell.length_c   1.000
_cell.angle_alpha   90.00
_cell.angle_beta   90.00
_cell.angle_gamma   90.00
#
_symmetry.space_group_name_H-M   'P 1'
#
loop_
_entity.id
_entity.type
_entity.pdbx_description
1 polymer ?
#
loop_
_entity_poly.entity_id
_entity_poly.type
_entity_poly.pdbx_seq_one_letter_code
_entity_poly.pdbx_strand_id
1 'polypeptide(L)'
;MQKYKGDYLELEGYDWSYTHAEHMKQQAIKLLHRMISYYTIHQDTPQLQTSLERLVLLDPYSEQALQQLLIHYLQQGKRTEAIKAYHNFKEKLIEELGISPSESTNELFNQILCANI
;
A
#
# COMPACT_ATOMS: atom_id res chain seq x y z
N MET A 1 38.41 -40.73 8.93
CA MET A 1 38.02 -40.12 7.65
C MET A 1 36.49 -40.16 7.56
N GLN A 2 35.79 -39.23 8.20
CA GLN A 2 35.34 -37.95 7.64
C GLN A 2 34.65 -38.09 6.27
N LYS A 3 33.32 -37.98 6.27
CA LYS A 3 32.55 -37.21 5.28
C LYS A 3 31.28 -36.70 5.94
N TYR A 4 31.47 -35.63 6.69
CA TYR A 4 30.42 -34.66 6.97
C TYR A 4 30.38 -33.72 5.74
N LYS A 5 29.20 -33.54 5.14
CA LYS A 5 28.78 -32.38 4.35
C LYS A 5 27.32 -32.20 4.77
N GLY A 6 27.00 -31.44 5.81
CA GLY A 6 27.47 -30.08 6.06
C GLY A 6 26.83 -29.18 5.00
N ASP A 7 25.64 -28.69 5.33
CA ASP A 7 25.06 -27.39 4.93
C ASP A 7 25.28 -26.96 3.49
N TYR A 8 24.34 -27.33 2.62
CA TYR A 8 24.29 -26.79 1.24
C TYR A 8 22.88 -26.34 0.81
N LEU A 9 21.99 -26.05 1.76
CA LEU A 9 20.62 -25.60 1.49
C LEU A 9 20.17 -24.39 2.32
N GLU A 10 21.04 -23.81 3.15
CA GLU A 10 20.64 -22.75 4.10
C GLU A 10 21.12 -21.33 3.74
N LEU A 11 21.75 -21.11 2.59
CA LEU A 11 22.30 -19.78 2.27
C LEU A 11 21.84 -19.13 0.96
N GLU A 12 20.98 -19.79 0.18
CA GLU A 12 20.47 -19.19 -1.05
C GLU A 12 18.98 -19.46 -1.17
N GLY A 13 18.16 -18.60 -0.54
CA GLY A 13 16.77 -18.42 -0.95
C GLY A 13 16.79 -18.03 -2.42
N TYR A 14 16.68 -19.03 -3.29
CA TYR A 14 16.99 -18.91 -4.70
C TYR A 14 16.34 -17.67 -5.33
N ASP A 15 17.09 -16.91 -6.11
CA ASP A 15 16.63 -15.74 -6.88
C ASP A 15 15.33 -15.99 -7.68
N TRP A 16 15.07 -17.24 -8.08
CA TRP A 16 13.82 -17.63 -8.76
C TRP A 16 12.57 -17.50 -7.86
N SER A 17 12.71 -17.71 -6.55
CA SER A 17 11.60 -17.58 -5.58
C SER A 17 11.23 -16.12 -5.32
N TYR A 18 12.25 -15.25 -5.21
CA TYR A 18 12.06 -13.80 -5.03
C TYR A 18 11.44 -13.16 -6.28
N THR A 19 11.95 -13.49 -7.46
CA THR A 19 11.39 -12.99 -8.74
C THR A 19 9.96 -13.48 -8.98
N HIS A 20 9.63 -14.71 -8.58
CA HIS A 20 8.26 -15.21 -8.68
C HIS A 20 7.31 -14.49 -7.71
N ALA A 21 7.73 -14.28 -6.46
CA ALA A 21 6.94 -13.55 -5.46
C ALA A 21 6.67 -12.11 -5.90
N GLU A 22 7.69 -11.40 -6.39
CA GLU A 22 7.54 -10.04 -6.92
C GLU A 22 6.62 -10.02 -8.15
N HIS A 23 6.77 -10.96 -9.07
CA HIS A 23 5.84 -11.08 -10.21
C HIS A 23 4.39 -11.27 -9.76
N MET A 24 4.13 -12.15 -8.78
CA MET A 24 2.77 -12.38 -8.26
C MET A 24 2.21 -11.14 -7.55
N LYS A 25 3.05 -10.44 -6.78
CA LYS A 25 2.69 -9.15 -6.17
C LYS A 25 2.27 -8.12 -7.22
N GLN A 26 3.06 -7.98 -8.29
CA GLN A 26 2.73 -7.06 -9.39
C GLN A 26 1.42 -7.43 -10.10
N GLN A 27 1.14 -8.72 -10.27
CA GLN A 27 -0.13 -9.18 -10.85
C GLN A 27 -1.32 -8.90 -9.91
N ALA A 28 -1.13 -9.07 -8.60
CA ALA A 28 -2.14 -8.73 -7.59
C ALA A 28 -2.44 -7.22 -7.58
N ILE A 29 -1.41 -6.36 -7.63
CA ILE A 29 -1.56 -4.90 -7.72
C ILE A 29 -2.36 -4.51 -8.96
N LYS A 30 -2.04 -5.07 -10.13
CA LYS A 30 -2.80 -4.82 -11.38
C LYS A 30 -4.27 -5.23 -11.25
N LEU A 31 -4.55 -6.35 -10.60
CA LEU A 31 -5.92 -6.79 -10.36
C LEU A 31 -6.65 -5.84 -9.41
N LEU A 32 -6.01 -5.41 -8.31
CA LEU A 32 -6.58 -4.46 -7.37
C LEU A 32 -6.95 -3.13 -8.05
N HIS A 33 -6.10 -2.60 -8.92
CA HIS A 33 -6.44 -1.41 -9.71
C HIS A 33 -7.70 -1.61 -10.56
N ARG A 34 -7.86 -2.77 -11.20
CA ARG A 34 -9.08 -3.08 -11.98
C ARG A 34 -10.32 -3.19 -11.07
N MET A 35 -10.16 -3.80 -9.90
CA MET A 35 -11.24 -3.92 -8.90
C MET A 35 -11.66 -2.55 -8.36
N ILE A 36 -10.69 -1.69 -8.02
CA ILE A 36 -10.93 -0.31 -7.58
C ILE A 36 -11.73 0.45 -8.64
N SER A 37 -11.31 0.40 -9.91
CA SER A 37 -12.05 1.05 -11.00
C SER A 37 -13.47 0.49 -11.14
N TYR A 38 -13.63 -0.83 -11.07
CA TYR A 38 -14.93 -1.49 -11.15
C TYR A 38 -15.87 -1.06 -10.01
N TYR A 39 -15.42 -1.18 -8.75
CA TYR A 39 -16.23 -0.84 -7.59
C TYR A 39 -16.50 0.66 -7.48
N THR A 40 -15.61 1.52 -8.00
CA THR A 40 -15.87 2.97 -8.12
C THR A 40 -17.05 3.24 -9.05
N ILE A 41 -17.08 2.60 -10.23
CA ILE A 41 -18.18 2.77 -11.21
C ILE A 41 -19.50 2.23 -10.66
N HIS A 42 -19.45 1.08 -9.97
CA HIS A 42 -20.63 0.43 -9.42
C HIS A 42 -21.04 0.94 -8.02
N GLN A 43 -20.33 1.93 -7.48
CA GLN A 43 -20.56 2.52 -6.15
C GLN A 43 -20.55 1.50 -5.00
N ASP A 44 -19.84 0.39 -5.19
CA ASP A 44 -19.69 -0.67 -4.20
C ASP A 44 -18.63 -0.27 -3.16
N THR A 45 -19.08 0.56 -2.22
CA THR A 45 -18.22 1.28 -1.26
C THR A 45 -17.39 0.35 -0.35
N PRO A 46 -17.93 -0.73 0.25
CA PRO A 46 -17.13 -1.58 1.14
C PRO A 46 -16.05 -2.37 0.38
N GLN A 47 -16.35 -2.80 -0.84
CA GLN A 47 -15.42 -3.55 -1.68
C GLN A 47 -14.32 -2.64 -2.23
N LEU A 48 -14.68 -1.40 -2.57
CA LEU A 48 -13.72 -0.35 -2.91
C LEU A 48 -12.75 -0.09 -1.76
N GLN A 49 -13.25 0.10 -0.53
CA GLN A 49 -12.42 0.33 0.64
C GLN A 49 -11.43 -0.82 0.85
N THR A 50 -11.93 -2.06 0.86
CA THR A 50 -11.11 -3.25 1.07
C THR A 50 -10.02 -3.39 -0.01
N SER A 51 -10.35 -3.02 -1.25
CA SER A 51 -9.40 -3.08 -2.36
C SER A 51 -8.30 -2.01 -2.23
N LEU A 52 -8.66 -0.79 -1.81
CA LEU A 52 -7.71 0.30 -1.57
C LEU A 52 -6.77 0.00 -0.39
N GLU A 53 -7.31 -0.48 0.73
CA GLU A 53 -6.50 -0.88 1.90
C GLU A 53 -5.49 -1.98 1.56
N ARG A 54 -5.91 -2.98 0.76
CA ARG A 54 -5.01 -4.03 0.26
C ARG A 54 -3.96 -3.50 -0.70
N LEU A 55 -4.33 -2.54 -1.56
CA LEU A 55 -3.39 -1.93 -2.49
C LEU A 55 -2.28 -1.18 -1.73
N VAL A 56 -2.62 -0.37 -0.73
CA VAL A 56 -1.63 0.31 0.12
C VAL A 56 -0.75 -0.68 0.88
N LEU A 57 -1.30 -1.80 1.34
CA LEU A 57 -0.51 -2.84 2.02
C LEU A 57 0.51 -3.50 1.06
N LEU A 58 0.10 -3.78 -0.18
CA LEU A 58 0.97 -4.41 -1.18
C LEU A 58 1.95 -3.42 -1.81
N ASP A 59 1.58 -2.15 -1.94
CA ASP A 59 2.43 -1.10 -2.52
C ASP A 59 2.63 0.05 -1.52
N PRO A 60 3.41 -0.19 -0.44
CA PRO A 60 3.44 0.67 0.73
C PRO A 60 4.15 2.02 0.51
N TYR A 61 4.77 2.25 -0.64
CA TYR A 61 5.41 3.52 -1.01
C TYR A 61 4.66 4.26 -2.12
N SER A 62 3.51 3.73 -2.57
CA SER A 62 2.71 4.38 -3.60
C SER A 62 1.87 5.51 -3.02
N GLU A 63 2.32 6.74 -3.22
CA GLU A 63 1.56 7.93 -2.87
C GLU A 63 0.21 7.96 -3.57
N GLN A 64 0.13 7.49 -4.82
CA GLN A 64 -1.14 7.41 -5.54
C GLN A 64 -2.14 6.49 -4.85
N ALA A 65 -1.71 5.31 -4.39
CA ALA A 65 -2.57 4.38 -3.66
C ALA A 65 -3.06 4.98 -2.33
N LEU A 66 -2.15 5.64 -1.58
CA LEU A 66 -2.53 6.35 -0.36
C LEU A 66 -3.55 7.45 -0.67
N GLN A 67 -3.29 8.32 -1.64
CA GLN A 67 -4.19 9.44 -1.97
C GLN A 67 -5.60 8.96 -2.32
N GLN A 68 -5.73 7.87 -3.07
CA GLN A 68 -7.02 7.27 -3.38
C GLN A 68 -7.75 6.79 -2.11
N LEU A 69 -7.03 6.15 -1.17
CA LEU A 69 -7.59 5.72 0.11
C LEU A 69 -8.01 6.91 0.98
N LEU A 70 -7.20 7.97 1.03
CA LEU A 70 -7.50 9.20 1.77
C LEU A 70 -8.76 9.89 1.24
N ILE A 71 -8.90 10.01 -0.09
CA ILE A 71 -10.10 10.55 -0.74
C ILE A 71 -11.32 9.69 -0.40
N HIS A 72 -11.20 8.37 -0.50
CA HIS A 72 -12.28 7.45 -0.17
C HIS A 72 -12.72 7.60 1.29
N TYR A 73 -11.80 7.62 2.25
CA TYR A 73 -12.15 7.84 3.65
C TYR A 73 -12.81 9.19 3.90
N LEU A 74 -12.34 10.26 3.25
CA LEU A 74 -12.96 11.58 3.36
C LEU A 74 -14.41 11.56 2.85
N GLN A 75 -14.67 10.92 1.69
CA GLN A 75 -16.02 10.76 1.13
C GLN A 75 -16.95 9.94 2.03
N GLN A 76 -16.40 9.01 2.82
CA GLN A 76 -17.14 8.19 3.77
C GLN A 76 -17.25 8.82 5.17
N GLY A 77 -16.74 10.03 5.36
CA GLY A 77 -16.70 10.69 6.67
C GLY A 77 -15.76 10.05 7.70
N LYS A 78 -14.87 9.15 7.24
CA LYS A 78 -13.90 8.41 8.06
C LYS A 78 -12.62 9.21 8.28
N ARG A 79 -12.76 10.42 8.85
CA ARG A 79 -11.65 11.37 9.03
C ARG A 79 -10.51 10.79 9.85
N THR A 80 -10.84 10.07 10.92
CA THR A 80 -9.86 9.49 11.85
C THR A 80 -9.01 8.44 11.15
N GLU A 81 -9.62 7.62 10.31
CA GLU A 81 -8.96 6.59 9.49
C GLU A 81 -8.05 7.23 8.44
N ALA A 82 -8.49 8.30 7.78
CA ALA A 82 -7.66 9.06 6.86
C ALA A 82 -6.41 9.63 7.55
N ILE A 83 -6.58 10.23 8.73
CA ILE A 83 -5.45 10.79 9.50
C ILE A 83 -4.45 9.69 9.87
N LYS A 84 -4.94 8.55 10.38
CA LYS A 84 -4.09 7.40 10.72
C LYS A 84 -3.33 6.87 9.51
N ALA A 85 -4.01 6.70 8.38
CA ALA A 85 -3.39 6.19 7.15
C ALA A 85 -2.25 7.10 6.67
N TYR A 86 -2.46 8.42 6.65
CA TYR A 86 -1.41 9.37 6.27
C TYR A 86 -0.21 9.33 7.23
N HIS A 87 -0.43 9.31 8.55
CA HIS A 87 0.66 9.27 9.52
C HIS A 87 1.50 7.99 9.39
N ASN A 88 0.86 6.83 9.28
CA ASN A 88 1.56 5.56 9.11
C ASN A 88 2.41 5.56 7.82
N PHE A 89 1.87 6.09 6.72
CA PHE A 89 2.62 6.18 5.46
C PHE A 89 3.81 7.15 5.56
N LYS A 90 3.59 8.32 6.17
CA LYS A 90 4.65 9.31 6.38
C LYS A 90 5.79 8.77 7.23
N GLU A 91 5.46 8.11 8.33
CA GLU A 91 6.44 7.47 9.21
C GLU A 91 7.27 6.45 8.42
N LYS A 92 6.60 5.56 7.67
CA LYS A 92 7.27 4.57 6.83
C LYS A 92 8.20 5.18 5.78
N LEU A 93 7.79 6.24 5.07
CA LEU A 93 8.67 6.92 4.09
C LEU A 93 9.90 7.54 4.75
N ILE A 94 9.74 8.15 5.91
CA ILE A 94 10.84 8.78 6.62
C ILE A 94 11.81 7.72 7.15
N GLU A 95 11.30 6.67 7.79
CA GLU A 95 12.11 5.63 8.41
C GLU A 95 12.86 4.77 7.39
N GLU A 96 12.20 4.39 6.29
CA GLU A 96 12.75 3.42 5.35
C GLU A 96 13.44 4.08 4.14
N LEU A 97 13.01 5.27 3.73
CA LEU A 97 13.53 5.96 2.54
C LEU A 97 14.15 7.33 2.83
N GLY A 98 14.00 7.88 4.04
CA GLY A 98 14.54 9.20 4.40
C GLY A 98 13.88 10.37 3.67
N ILE A 99 12.69 10.16 3.10
CA ILE A 99 11.95 11.17 2.33
C ILE A 99 10.62 11.52 3.00
N SER A 100 10.10 12.70 2.70
CA SER A 100 8.75 13.11 3.10
C SER A 100 7.74 12.84 1.97
N PRO A 101 6.43 12.69 2.28
CA PRO A 101 5.39 12.65 1.25
C PRO A 101 5.44 13.89 0.35
N SER A 102 5.06 13.72 -0.91
CA SER A 102 4.99 14.83 -1.87
C SER A 102 4.06 15.96 -1.40
N GLU A 103 4.25 17.14 -1.98
CA GLU A 103 3.38 18.30 -1.75
C GLU A 103 1.91 17.96 -1.99
N SER A 104 1.59 17.26 -3.09
CA SER A 104 0.22 16.85 -3.42
C SER A 104 -0.43 15.99 -2.32
N THR A 105 0.31 15.08 -1.70
CA THR A 105 -0.18 14.25 -0.59
C THR A 105 -0.37 15.07 0.68
N ASN A 106 0.55 16.01 0.96
CA ASN A 106 0.45 16.91 2.10
C ASN A 106 -0.75 17.87 1.98
N GLU A 107 -1.02 18.40 0.78
CA GLU A 107 -2.19 19.22 0.51
C GLU A 107 -3.50 18.47 0.74
N LEU A 108 -3.60 17.23 0.24
CA LEU A 108 -4.76 16.37 0.49
C LEU A 108 -4.96 16.11 1.99
N PHE A 109 -3.88 15.83 2.72
CA PHE A 109 -3.96 15.67 4.18
C PHE A 109 -4.43 16.94 4.89
N ASN A 110 -3.94 18.11 4.47
CA ASN A 110 -4.40 19.40 5.02
C ASN A 110 -5.90 19.62 4.78
N GLN A 111 -6.43 19.21 3.62
CA GLN A 111 -7.88 19.27 3.36
C GLN A 111 -8.66 18.39 4.34
N ILE A 112 -8.16 17.18 4.64
CA ILE A 112 -8.77 16.27 5.63
C ILE A 112 -8.78 16.90 7.02
N LEU A 113 -7.72 17.61 7.41
CA LEU A 113 -7.65 18.27 8.71
C LEU A 113 -8.69 19.40 8.84
N CYS A 114 -8.92 20.15 7.76
CA CYS A 114 -9.87 21.27 7.72
C CYS A 114 -11.32 20.86 7.45
N ALA A 115 -11.56 19.63 7.00
CA ALA A 115 -12.91 19.15 6.74
C ALA A 115 -13.73 19.01 8.04
N ASN A 116 -14.76 19.84 8.19
CA ASN A 116 -15.84 19.63 9.16
C ASN A 116 -16.82 18.61 8.55
N ILE A 117 -16.63 17.34 8.90
CA ILE A 117 -17.50 16.23 8.49
C ILE A 117 -18.55 15.97 9.58
#